data_AF-A0A2G9U1Y2-F1
#
_entry.id   AF-A0A2G9U1Y2-F1
#
_cell.length_a   1.000
_cell.length_b   1.000
_cell.length_c   1.000
_cell.angle_alpha   90.00
_cell.angle_beta   90.00
_cell.angle_gamma   90.00
#
_symmetry.space_group_name_H-M   'P 1'
#
loop_
_entity.id
_entity.type
_entity.pdbx_description
1 polymer ?
#
loop_
_entity_poly.entity_id
_entity_poly.type
_entity_poly.pdbx_seq_one_letter_code
_entity_poly.pdbx_strand_id
1 'polypeptide(L)'
;MSNKGQIPFVEVNGRQVADSNFIIDHLIEEFHKIMSQVMAQGMGRNTPEEVVILAKKDLDAMSMFLGNKKFFFGDKPVTLDCTMFGHLSQFLYTPLFTPEIKTYMEQNTPNLVAFVTRMKETYWPDWEEATNTRSLSTKWKH
;
A
#
# COMPACT_ATOMS: atom_id res chain seq x y z
N MET A 1 21.34 7.89 -22.32
CA MET A 1 20.93 7.80 -23.74
C MET A 1 20.43 6.39 -23.97
N SER A 2 19.44 6.18 -24.83
CA SER A 2 19.04 4.82 -25.20
C SER A 2 20.23 4.06 -25.78
N ASN A 3 20.17 2.73 -25.82
CA ASN A 3 21.17 1.90 -26.50
C ASN A 3 21.41 2.29 -27.98
N LYS A 4 20.50 3.07 -28.57
CA LYS A 4 20.59 3.61 -29.94
C LYS A 4 20.85 5.12 -30.02
N GLY A 5 21.10 5.80 -28.89
CA GLY A 5 21.35 7.24 -28.85
C GLY A 5 20.12 8.14 -29.07
N GLN A 6 18.94 7.56 -29.31
CA GLN A 6 17.69 8.28 -29.58
C GLN A 6 16.97 8.71 -28.30
N ILE A 7 16.29 9.85 -28.37
CA ILE A 7 15.39 10.42 -27.35
C ILE A 7 14.03 10.77 -28.00
N PRO A 8 12.89 10.63 -27.30
CA PRO A 8 12.73 10.03 -25.97
C PRO A 8 12.93 8.50 -25.98
N PHE A 9 13.16 7.92 -24.80
CA PHE A 9 13.21 6.47 -24.58
C PHE A 9 12.66 6.12 -23.18
N VAL A 10 12.13 4.89 -23.03
CA VAL A 10 11.70 4.31 -21.75
C VAL A 10 12.36 2.95 -21.55
N GLU A 11 12.51 2.53 -20.30
CA GLU A 11 12.90 1.17 -19.94
C GLU A 11 11.79 0.54 -19.10
N VAL A 12 11.19 -0.54 -19.59
CA VAL A 12 10.09 -1.25 -18.92
C VAL A 12 10.47 -2.72 -18.86
N ASN A 13 10.42 -3.33 -17.67
CA ASN A 13 10.77 -4.74 -17.44
C ASN A 13 12.16 -5.13 -17.99
N GLY A 14 13.14 -4.22 -17.91
CA GLY A 14 14.51 -4.42 -18.40
C GLY A 14 14.68 -4.29 -19.92
N ARG A 15 13.63 -3.91 -20.66
CA ARG A 15 13.70 -3.64 -22.11
C ARG A 15 13.64 -2.13 -22.38
N GLN A 16 14.65 -1.61 -23.08
CA GLN A 16 14.63 -0.23 -23.59
C GLN A 16 13.90 -0.12 -24.93
N VAL A 17 12.97 0.85 -25.00
CA VAL A 17 12.24 1.23 -26.21
C VAL A 17 12.45 2.72 -26.44
N ALA A 18 12.90 3.08 -27.63
CA ALA A 18 13.10 4.46 -28.06
C ALA A 18 12.16 4.78 -29.24
N ASP A 19 11.98 6.06 -29.55
CA ASP A 19 11.00 6.61 -30.50
C ASP A 19 9.56 6.61 -29.96
N SER A 20 8.92 7.77 -30.00
CA SER A 20 7.64 8.03 -29.31
C SER A 20 6.52 7.08 -29.73
N ASN A 21 6.43 6.69 -31.00
CA ASN A 21 5.36 5.79 -31.46
C ASN A 21 5.56 4.38 -30.91
N PHE A 22 6.80 3.87 -30.99
CA PHE A 22 7.13 2.56 -30.45
C PHE A 22 7.03 2.51 -28.92
N ILE A 23 7.34 3.61 -28.23
CA ILE A 23 7.13 3.75 -26.78
C ILE A 23 5.64 3.63 -26.45
N ILE A 24 4.77 4.35 -27.16
CA ILE A 24 3.32 4.32 -26.93
C ILE A 24 2.78 2.91 -27.16
N ASP A 25 3.12 2.27 -28.29
CA ASP A 25 2.65 0.91 -28.60
C ASP A 25 3.11 -0.10 -27.54
N HIS A 26 4.39 -0.02 -27.14
CA HIS A 26 4.94 -0.90 -26.11
C HIS A 26 4.22 -0.73 -24.77
N LEU A 27 3.98 0.51 -24.35
CA LEU A 27 3.24 0.77 -23.12
C LEU A 27 1.81 0.23 -23.21
N ILE A 28 1.10 0.44 -24.32
CA ILE A 28 -0.26 -0.07 -24.52
C ILE A 28 -0.29 -1.60 -24.36
N GLU A 29 0.68 -2.32 -24.95
CA GLU A 29 0.77 -3.77 -24.79
C GLU A 29 1.03 -4.21 -23.35
N GLU A 30 1.98 -3.56 -22.66
CA GLU A 30 2.30 -3.89 -21.27
C GLU A 30 1.14 -3.59 -20.32
N PHE A 31 0.45 -2.45 -20.50
CA PHE A 31 -0.75 -2.11 -19.73
C PHE A 31 -1.89 -3.09 -20.00
N HIS A 32 -2.10 -3.53 -21.25
CA HIS A 32 -3.10 -4.56 -21.54
C HIS A 32 -2.82 -5.89 -20.81
N LYS A 33 -1.56 -6.33 -20.75
CA LYS A 33 -1.18 -7.53 -20.01
C LYS A 33 -1.53 -7.39 -18.53
N ILE A 34 -1.17 -6.26 -17.92
CA ILE A 34 -1.48 -5.96 -16.51
C ILE A 34 -3.00 -6.00 -16.28
N MET A 35 -3.76 -5.30 -17.12
CA MET A 35 -5.23 -5.26 -17.00
C MET A 35 -5.86 -6.63 -17.19
N SER A 36 -5.36 -7.45 -18.12
CA SER A 36 -5.86 -8.82 -18.32
C SER A 36 -5.64 -9.71 -17.08
N GLN A 37 -4.50 -9.57 -16.41
CA GLN A 37 -4.20 -10.32 -15.18
C GLN A 37 -5.07 -9.84 -14.01
N VAL A 38 -5.22 -8.53 -13.86
CA VAL A 38 -6.09 -7.91 -12.84
C VAL A 38 -7.55 -8.35 -13.03
N MET A 39 -8.03 -8.44 -14.28
CA MET A 39 -9.34 -8.96 -14.63
C MET A 39 -9.50 -10.46 -14.34
N ALA A 40 -8.49 -11.27 -14.67
CA ALA A 40 -8.50 -12.72 -14.43
C ALA A 40 -8.56 -13.07 -12.93
N GLN A 41 -7.88 -12.27 -12.10
CA GLN A 41 -7.89 -12.40 -10.64
C GLN A 41 -9.13 -11.77 -9.98
N GLY A 42 -10.09 -11.27 -10.77
CA GLY A 42 -11.34 -10.67 -10.27
C GLY A 42 -11.19 -9.26 -9.68
N MET A 43 -9.97 -8.78 -9.44
CA MET A 43 -9.70 -7.43 -8.92
C MET A 43 -10.16 -6.32 -9.89
N GLY A 44 -10.09 -6.56 -11.20
CA GLY A 44 -10.54 -5.60 -12.23
C GLY A 44 -12.05 -5.56 -12.46
N ARG A 45 -12.81 -6.45 -11.83
CA ARG A 45 -14.27 -6.55 -12.02
C ARG A 45 -15.06 -5.59 -11.14
N ASN A 46 -14.44 -5.03 -10.10
CA ASN A 46 -15.08 -4.10 -9.19
C ASN A 46 -14.93 -2.67 -9.72
N THR A 47 -15.99 -1.87 -9.64
CA THR A 47 -15.87 -0.43 -9.89
C THR A 47 -15.06 0.25 -8.77
N PRO A 48 -14.49 1.45 -8.99
CA PRO A 48 -13.81 2.19 -7.93
C PRO A 48 -14.65 2.35 -6.65
N GLU A 49 -15.96 2.56 -6.80
CA GLU A 49 -16.91 2.67 -5.69
C GLU A 49 -17.08 1.35 -4.94
N GLU A 50 -17.21 0.23 -5.67
CA GLU A 50 -17.28 -1.11 -5.07
C GLU A 50 -16.01 -1.45 -4.31
N VAL A 51 -14.84 -1.07 -4.83
CA VAL A 51 -13.55 -1.24 -4.14
C VAL A 51 -13.54 -0.47 -2.82
N VAL A 52 -14.06 0.76 -2.79
CA VAL A 52 -14.17 1.53 -1.54
C VAL A 52 -15.12 0.87 -0.56
N ILE A 53 -16.27 0.37 -1.01
CA ILE A 53 -17.23 -0.35 -0.15
C ILE A 53 -16.60 -1.61 0.45
N LEU A 54 -15.91 -2.41 -0.37
CA LEU A 54 -15.22 -3.62 0.09
C LEU A 54 -14.12 -3.28 1.10
N ALA A 55 -13.31 -2.26 0.83
CA ALA A 55 -12.27 -1.81 1.75
C ALA A 55 -12.84 -1.38 3.11
N LYS A 56 -13.95 -0.64 3.13
CA LYS A 56 -14.63 -0.26 4.38
C LYS A 56 -15.14 -1.47 5.15
N LYS A 57 -15.75 -2.43 4.45
CA LYS A 57 -16.22 -3.68 5.06
C LYS A 57 -15.08 -4.50 5.66
N ASP A 58 -13.92 -4.55 5.00
CA ASP A 58 -12.74 -5.21 5.53
C ASP A 58 -12.17 -4.48 6.76
N LEU A 59 -12.17 -3.14 6.75
CA LEU A 59 -11.83 -2.33 7.93
C LEU A 59 -12.77 -2.62 9.11
N ASP A 60 -14.07 -2.71 8.87
CA ASP A 60 -15.05 -3.09 9.90
C ASP A 60 -14.76 -4.48 10.45
N ALA A 61 -14.51 -5.46 9.59
CA ALA A 61 -14.19 -6.82 10.01
C ALA A 61 -12.90 -6.89 10.83
N MET A 62 -11.85 -6.17 10.41
CA MET A 62 -10.60 -6.06 11.16
C MET A 62 -10.81 -5.36 12.51
N SER A 63 -11.60 -4.29 12.54
CA SER A 63 -11.96 -3.56 13.76
C SER A 63 -12.71 -4.45 14.74
N MET A 64 -13.71 -5.19 14.26
CA MET A 64 -14.44 -6.17 15.06
C MET A 64 -13.50 -7.28 15.57
N PHE A 65 -12.61 -7.78 14.70
CA PHE A 65 -11.69 -8.84 15.06
C PHE A 65 -10.67 -8.39 16.12
N LEU A 66 -10.15 -7.17 16.03
CA LEU A 66 -9.30 -6.59 17.08
C LEU A 66 -10.12 -6.37 18.36
N GLY A 67 -11.30 -5.77 18.25
CA GLY A 67 -12.16 -5.40 19.38
C GLY A 67 -11.40 -4.51 20.37
N ASN A 68 -11.44 -4.90 21.64
CA ASN A 68 -10.75 -4.21 22.75
C ASN A 68 -9.35 -4.77 23.04
N LYS A 69 -8.83 -5.69 22.22
CA LYS A 69 -7.53 -6.31 22.45
C LYS A 69 -6.39 -5.34 22.11
N LYS A 70 -5.26 -5.52 22.79
CA LYS A 70 -4.03 -4.77 22.49
C LYS A 70 -3.41 -5.19 21.16
N PHE A 71 -3.50 -6.46 20.81
CA PHE A 71 -3.06 -7.05 19.54
C PHE A 71 -4.10 -8.06 19.07
N PHE A 72 -4.08 -8.45 17.80
CA PHE A 72 -5.10 -9.32 17.22
C PHE A 72 -5.22 -10.68 17.95
N PHE A 73 -4.12 -11.21 18.49
CA PHE A 73 -4.09 -12.45 19.28
C PHE A 73 -3.84 -12.28 20.80
N GLY A 74 -4.02 -11.07 21.35
CA GLY A 74 -3.97 -10.84 22.80
C GLY A 74 -2.95 -9.77 23.21
N ASP A 75 -2.05 -10.11 24.14
CA ASP A 75 -1.20 -9.12 24.83
C ASP A 75 0.18 -8.90 24.21
N LYS A 76 0.63 -9.84 23.36
CA LYS A 76 1.90 -9.75 22.63
C LYS A 76 1.63 -9.75 21.12
N PRO A 77 2.35 -8.93 20.33
CA PRO A 77 2.18 -8.94 18.89
C PRO A 77 2.73 -10.24 18.31
N VAL A 78 2.06 -10.74 17.30
CA VAL A 78 2.50 -11.87 16.48
C VAL A 78 2.62 -11.45 15.02
N THR A 79 3.03 -12.36 14.14
CA THR A 79 3.22 -12.08 12.71
C THR A 79 2.02 -11.40 12.06
N LEU A 80 0.80 -11.79 12.45
CA LEU A 80 -0.42 -11.15 11.96
C LEU A 80 -0.44 -9.65 12.27
N ASP A 81 -0.04 -9.25 13.48
CA ASP A 81 -0.01 -7.83 13.87
C ASP A 81 0.98 -7.04 13.01
N CYS A 82 2.13 -7.64 12.66
CA CYS A 82 3.09 -7.01 11.75
C CYS A 82 2.49 -6.81 10.35
N THR A 83 1.80 -7.81 9.82
CA THR A 83 1.10 -7.72 8.52
C THR A 83 0.00 -6.67 8.55
N MET A 84 -0.83 -6.68 9.59
CA MET A 84 -1.90 -5.71 9.79
C MET A 84 -1.36 -4.29 9.93
N PHE A 85 -0.29 -4.11 10.71
CA PHE A 85 0.39 -2.82 10.82
C PHE A 85 0.89 -2.33 9.46
N GLY A 86 1.53 -3.20 8.67
CA GLY A 86 2.00 -2.85 7.34
C GLY A 86 0.89 -2.31 6.45
N HIS A 87 -0.23 -3.03 6.34
CA HIS A 87 -1.36 -2.62 5.51
C HIS A 87 -2.08 -1.37 6.03
N LEU A 88 -2.42 -1.34 7.33
CA LEU A 88 -3.17 -0.23 7.91
C LEU A 88 -2.36 1.08 7.95
N SER A 89 -1.03 1.00 8.08
CA SER A 89 -0.15 2.18 8.02
C SER A 89 -0.18 2.86 6.66
N GLN A 90 -0.39 2.11 5.57
CA GLN A 90 -0.50 2.68 4.24
C GLN A 90 -1.69 3.65 4.16
N PHE A 91 -2.84 3.27 4.72
CA PHE A 91 -4.03 4.13 4.73
C PHE A 91 -3.86 5.40 5.55
N LEU A 92 -3.12 5.36 6.65
CA LEU A 92 -2.96 6.53 7.53
C LEU A 92 -1.85 7.49 7.09
N TYR A 93 -0.73 6.96 6.61
CA TYR A 93 0.51 7.72 6.45
C TYR A 93 0.99 7.87 5.01
N THR A 94 0.40 7.14 4.05
CA THR A 94 0.76 7.30 2.63
C THR A 94 -0.25 8.21 1.93
N PRO A 95 0.18 9.12 1.04
CA PRO A 95 -0.74 9.84 0.16
C PRO A 95 -1.41 8.84 -0.80
N LEU A 96 -2.68 8.52 -0.55
CA LEU A 96 -3.48 7.65 -1.42
C LEU A 96 -4.44 8.46 -2.28
N PHE A 97 -4.71 7.96 -3.48
CA PHE A 97 -5.70 8.53 -4.40
C PHE A 97 -7.16 8.38 -3.91
N THR A 98 -7.37 7.66 -2.80
CA THR A 98 -8.66 7.40 -2.14
C THR A 98 -8.64 7.92 -0.69
N PRO A 99 -8.71 9.25 -0.47
CA PRO A 99 -8.62 9.84 0.87
C PRO A 99 -9.76 9.41 1.80
N GLU A 100 -10.91 9.03 1.21
CA GLU A 100 -12.09 8.55 1.94
C GLU A 100 -11.80 7.36 2.87
N ILE A 101 -10.89 6.46 2.48
CA ILE A 101 -10.54 5.30 3.32
C ILE A 101 -9.85 5.72 4.61
N LYS A 102 -8.96 6.71 4.53
CA LYS A 102 -8.31 7.27 5.72
C LYS A 102 -9.34 7.89 6.65
N THR A 103 -10.20 8.76 6.11
CA THR A 103 -11.26 9.40 6.89
C THR A 103 -12.19 8.36 7.52
N TYR A 104 -12.56 7.32 6.79
CA TYR A 104 -13.39 6.24 7.31
C TYR A 104 -12.71 5.51 8.46
N MET A 105 -11.44 5.16 8.32
CA MET A 105 -10.66 4.47 9.35
C MET A 105 -10.55 5.31 10.63
N GLU A 106 -10.29 6.61 10.50
CA GLU A 106 -10.20 7.57 11.61
C GLU A 106 -11.52 7.73 12.36
N GLN A 107 -12.65 7.73 11.65
CA GLN A 107 -13.96 7.99 12.24
C GLN A 107 -14.68 6.74 12.76
N ASN A 108 -14.53 5.60 12.07
CA ASN A 108 -15.35 4.40 12.29
C ASN A 108 -14.57 3.25 12.94
N THR A 109 -13.23 3.26 12.85
CA THR A 109 -12.37 2.20 13.40
C THR A 109 -11.26 2.75 14.31
N PRO A 110 -11.60 3.53 15.36
CA PRO A 110 -10.59 4.19 16.20
C PRO A 110 -9.66 3.21 16.92
N ASN A 111 -10.10 1.98 17.18
CA ASN A 111 -9.27 0.91 17.74
C ASN A 111 -8.16 0.45 16.77
N LEU A 112 -8.41 0.42 15.46
CA LEU A 112 -7.40 0.13 14.44
C LEU A 112 -6.37 1.26 14.37
N VAL A 113 -6.81 2.52 14.43
CA VAL A 113 -5.91 3.68 14.49
C VAL A 113 -5.02 3.59 15.73
N ALA A 114 -5.61 3.32 16.90
CA ALA A 114 -4.86 3.15 18.14
C ALA A 114 -3.88 1.98 18.08
N PHE A 115 -4.23 0.90 17.40
CA PHE A 115 -3.34 -0.23 17.12
C PHE A 115 -2.13 0.18 16.27
N VAL A 116 -2.36 0.87 15.15
CA VAL A 116 -1.28 1.34 14.28
C VAL A 116 -0.36 2.30 15.02
N THR A 117 -0.91 3.28 15.74
CA THR A 117 -0.13 4.23 16.54
C THR A 117 0.74 3.51 17.56
N ARG A 118 0.17 2.53 18.28
CA ARG A 118 0.92 1.73 19.27
C ARG A 118 2.06 0.94 18.63
N MET A 119 1.83 0.26 17.51
CA MET A 119 2.88 -0.49 16.80
C MET A 119 3.99 0.44 16.34
N LYS A 120 3.63 1.59 15.74
CA LYS A 120 4.57 2.62 15.30
C LYS A 120 5.45 3.11 16.46
N GLU A 121 4.84 3.57 17.55
CA GLU A 121 5.56 4.15 18.69
C GLU A 121 6.43 3.13 19.44
N THR A 122 6.00 1.86 19.46
CA THR A 122 6.74 0.79 20.15
C THR A 122 8.01 0.40 19.39
N TYR A 123 7.94 0.32 18.06
CA TYR A 123 8.96 -0.33 17.25
C TYR A 123 9.73 0.61 16.32
N TRP A 124 9.19 1.79 15.99
CA TRP A 124 9.83 2.79 15.12
C TRP A 124 9.97 4.14 15.82
N PRO A 125 10.91 4.26 16.79
CA PRO A 125 11.18 5.54 17.46
C PRO A 125 11.72 6.61 16.50
N ASP A 126 12.25 6.19 15.35
CA ASP A 126 12.82 7.00 14.27
C ASP A 126 11.88 7.10 13.05
N TRP A 127 10.58 6.85 13.22
CA TRP A 127 9.60 6.78 12.12
C TRP A 127 9.74 7.93 11.12
N GLU A 128 9.81 9.18 11.58
CA GLU A 128 9.92 10.35 10.71
C GLU A 128 11.22 10.37 9.91
N GLU A 129 12.35 10.04 10.55
CA GLU A 129 13.65 9.95 9.89
C GLU A 129 13.62 8.86 8.81
N ALA A 130 13.11 7.68 9.15
CA ALA A 130 12.99 6.56 8.24
C ALA A 130 12.12 6.89 7.01
N THR A 131 10.97 7.54 7.22
CA THR A 131 10.06 7.90 6.10
C THR A 131 10.60 9.05 5.25
N ASN A 132 11.33 10.00 5.83
CA ASN A 132 11.88 11.15 5.09
C ASN A 132 13.13 10.77 4.29
N THR A 133 14.05 10.01 4.90
CA THR A 133 15.32 9.63 4.28
C THR A 133 15.21 8.40 3.39
N ARG A 134 14.10 7.64 3.51
CA ARG A 134 13.91 6.31 2.89
C ARG A 134 15.03 5.32 3.28
N SER A 135 15.63 5.53 4.45
CA SER A 135 16.64 4.64 5.03
C SER A 135 16.03 3.80 6.15
N LEU A 136 16.36 2.51 6.18
CA LEU A 136 15.99 1.60 7.27
C LEU A 136 17.17 1.32 8.21
N SER A 137 18.09 2.29 8.35
CA SER A 137 19.24 2.21 9.27
C SER A 137 18.87 2.34 10.76
N THR A 138 17.62 2.04 11.10
CA THR A 138 17.04 2.14 12.43
C THR A 138 17.89 1.39 13.46
N LYS A 139 18.36 2.11 14.47
CA LYS A 139 18.95 1.49 15.67
C LYS A 139 17.82 1.02 16.57
N TRP A 140 17.44 -0.24 16.42
CA TRP A 140 16.45 -0.90 17.28
C TRP A 140 16.89 -0.83 18.74
N LYS A 141 15.97 -0.50 19.66
CA LYS A 141 16.25 -0.54 21.10
C LYS A 141 16.51 -1.99 21.53
N HIS A 142 17.69 -2.23 22.12
CA HIS A 142 18.04 -3.49 22.79
C HIS A 142 17.32 -3.61 24.13
#